data_AF-A0A673JHD0-F1
#
_entry.id   AF-A0A673JHD0-F1
#
_cell.length_a   1.000
_cell.length_b   1.000
_cell.length_c   1.000
_cell.angle_alpha   90.00
_cell.angle_beta   90.00
_cell.angle_gamma   90.00
#
_symmetry.space_group_name_H-M   'P 1'
#
loop_
_entity.id
_entity.type
_entity.pdbx_description
1 polymer ?
#
loop_
_entity_poly.entity_id
_entity_poly.type
_entity_poly.pdbx_seq_one_letter_code
_entity_poly.pdbx_strand_id
1 'polypeptide(L)'
;MLICGIYGNFVDNIRLYVRGGSGGMGLPRLGGLGGNGGDIWVVAKKGITLKQIKDKHPNKRFTAGVGSNSSIHALRGAKGEDSQVFAPVGISVTTDNGRILGELNCEGDNLLVAKGGHGGSLHSGFLPSKGQTRQIRLDLKLIADLGLVGFPNAGKSSLLTALSHAKPRIASYPFTTLRPEIGKVMYDDHKQVSVADLPGLIEGAHVNKGMGHKFLKHVERTNQLMFVVDICGFQLASNTPFRSAFETVLLLNKELELYNEELLGKPAILVINKMDLPEAQGRLRELETHLENQEESSHLFHEDVIPKSLMRFTHVVPVSATTGLGLPLLKSLIRQSLEEQNIIETDGQRSERLLKLRREIPTSSIPTPLRASNTTWKVLFAFSGT
;
A
#
# COMPACT_ATOMS: atom_id res chain seq x y z
N MET A 1 17.18 -6.29 14.04
CA MET A 1 16.92 -5.21 13.06
C MET A 1 15.54 -5.51 12.48
N LEU A 2 14.53 -4.75 12.90
CA LEU A 2 13.11 -5.06 12.68
C LEU A 2 12.71 -4.70 11.25
N ILE A 3 12.43 -5.72 10.43
CA ILE A 3 11.77 -5.55 9.14
C ILE A 3 10.28 -5.36 9.43
N CYS A 4 9.93 -4.16 9.89
CA CYS A 4 8.64 -3.58 9.49
C CYS A 4 8.63 -3.65 7.96
N GLY A 5 7.50 -3.94 7.31
CA GLY A 5 7.41 -3.97 5.85
C GLY A 5 7.87 -2.64 5.25
N ILE A 6 9.18 -2.51 5.04
CA ILE A 6 9.82 -1.46 4.27
C ILE A 6 9.91 -2.07 2.88
N TYR A 7 8.75 -2.23 2.24
CA TYR A 7 8.74 -2.01 0.81
C TYR A 7 9.01 -0.50 0.67
N GLY A 8 10.23 -0.19 0.22
CA GLY A 8 10.86 1.11 0.38
C GLY A 8 9.90 2.29 0.19
N ASN A 9 9.86 3.19 1.19
CA ASN A 9 9.40 4.59 1.10
C ASN A 9 7.97 4.89 0.61
N PHE A 10 7.22 3.92 0.10
CA PHE A 10 5.82 4.05 -0.26
C PHE A 10 4.96 3.85 1.00
N VAL A 11 3.99 4.73 1.20
CA VAL A 11 3.15 4.74 2.41
C VAL A 11 1.71 4.60 1.96
N ASP A 12 1.15 3.40 2.07
CA ASP A 12 -0.23 3.12 1.68
C ASP A 12 -1.25 3.48 2.75
N ASN A 13 -0.81 3.42 4.00
CA ASN A 13 -1.59 3.82 5.15
C ASN A 13 -0.88 4.84 6.01
N ILE A 14 -1.63 5.80 6.54
CA ILE A 14 -1.13 6.70 7.57
C ILE A 14 -2.17 6.91 8.66
N ARG A 15 -1.73 6.75 9.90
CA ARG A 15 -2.54 7.06 11.08
C ARG A 15 -2.26 8.48 11.52
N LEU A 16 -3.30 9.28 11.66
CA LEU A 16 -3.26 10.69 12.02
C LEU A 16 -4.11 10.94 13.26
N TYR A 17 -3.58 11.75 14.17
CA TYR A 17 -4.35 12.29 15.29
C TYR A 17 -4.95 13.63 14.89
N VAL A 18 -6.29 13.71 14.93
CA VAL A 18 -7.03 14.92 14.57
C VAL A 18 -7.79 15.44 15.79
N ARG A 19 -7.72 16.75 16.04
CA ARG A 19 -8.47 17.43 17.11
C ARG A 19 -9.08 18.75 16.63
N GLY A 20 -10.41 18.81 16.62
CA GLY A 20 -11.15 20.04 16.37
C GLY A 20 -10.80 21.13 17.39
N GLY A 21 -10.96 22.39 16.96
CA GLY A 21 -10.78 23.55 17.81
C GLY A 21 -11.73 23.52 19.00
N SER A 22 -11.32 24.01 20.16
CA SER A 22 -12.26 24.17 21.29
C SER A 22 -13.07 25.44 21.09
N GLY A 23 -14.30 25.49 21.61
CA GLY A 23 -15.09 26.71 21.61
C GLY A 23 -14.48 27.77 22.54
N GLY A 24 -14.75 29.04 22.25
CA GLY A 24 -14.43 30.17 23.10
C GLY A 24 -15.44 30.35 24.22
N MET A 25 -14.99 30.91 25.35
CA MET A 25 -15.83 31.20 26.50
C MET A 25 -16.79 32.37 26.21
N GLY A 26 -18.04 32.23 26.61
CA GLY A 26 -19.02 33.33 26.57
C GLY A 26 -18.83 34.28 27.76
N LEU A 27 -19.45 35.46 27.69
CA LEU A 27 -19.40 36.47 28.75
C LEU A 27 -20.79 36.63 29.41
N PRO A 28 -21.07 35.95 30.54
CA PRO A 28 -22.40 35.95 31.15
C PRO A 28 -22.95 37.32 31.48
N ARG A 29 -22.10 38.21 32.01
CA ARG A 29 -22.51 39.56 32.48
C ARG A 29 -23.15 40.42 31.41
N LEU A 30 -22.76 40.24 30.15
CA LEU A 30 -23.23 41.03 29.02
C LEU A 30 -23.92 40.18 27.95
N GLY A 31 -24.20 38.91 28.24
CA GLY A 31 -24.78 37.98 27.27
C GLY A 31 -23.87 37.66 26.08
N GLY A 32 -22.55 37.81 26.23
CA GLY A 32 -21.59 37.57 25.14
C GLY A 32 -21.50 36.09 24.75
N LEU A 33 -21.50 35.80 23.45
CA LEU A 33 -21.41 34.45 22.87
C LEU A 33 -19.99 34.14 22.44
N GLY A 34 -19.42 33.04 22.95
CA GLY A 34 -18.10 32.59 22.55
C GLY A 34 -18.09 32.07 21.12
N GLY A 35 -16.95 32.19 20.45
CA GLY A 35 -16.79 31.68 19.08
C GLY A 35 -16.73 30.16 19.03
N ASN A 36 -17.22 29.55 17.95
CA ASN A 36 -17.06 28.12 17.74
C ASN A 36 -15.60 27.77 17.40
N GLY A 37 -15.14 26.58 17.78
CA GLY A 37 -13.86 26.06 17.34
C GLY A 37 -13.86 25.71 15.85
N GLY A 38 -12.68 25.70 15.25
CA GLY A 38 -12.49 25.27 13.86
C GLY A 38 -12.68 23.76 13.68
N ASP A 39 -13.08 23.38 12.48
CA ASP A 39 -13.29 21.99 12.05
C ASP A 39 -12.03 21.43 11.37
N ILE A 40 -11.90 20.10 11.33
CA ILE A 40 -10.85 19.43 10.55
C ILE A 40 -11.46 18.68 9.38
N TRP A 41 -10.95 18.99 8.19
CA TRP A 41 -11.34 18.40 6.93
C TRP A 41 -10.19 17.62 6.31
N VAL A 42 -10.47 16.48 5.71
CA VAL A 42 -9.55 15.83 4.77
C VAL A 42 -10.02 16.21 3.37
N VAL A 43 -9.11 16.70 2.52
CA VAL A 43 -9.43 17.20 1.18
C VAL A 43 -8.61 16.43 0.15
N ALA A 44 -9.26 15.83 -0.84
CA ALA A 44 -8.59 15.13 -1.92
C ALA A 44 -7.99 16.12 -2.94
N LYS A 45 -6.70 15.96 -3.22
CA LYS A 45 -5.97 16.78 -4.21
C LYS A 45 -5.01 15.93 -5.02
N LYS A 46 -4.93 16.17 -6.33
CA LYS A 46 -4.00 15.44 -7.19
C LYS A 46 -2.56 15.88 -6.94
N GLY A 47 -1.61 14.95 -7.14
CA GLY A 47 -0.18 15.22 -7.00
C GLY A 47 0.38 15.15 -5.57
N ILE A 48 -0.47 14.91 -4.57
CA ILE A 48 -0.06 14.68 -3.18
C ILE A 48 0.05 13.19 -2.91
N THR A 49 1.09 12.78 -2.18
CA THR A 49 1.29 11.40 -1.71
C THR A 49 1.18 11.31 -0.20
N LEU A 50 0.79 10.15 0.35
CA LEU A 50 0.76 9.96 1.81
C LEU A 50 2.15 10.08 2.45
N LYS A 51 3.22 9.74 1.71
CA LYS A 51 4.61 9.98 2.13
C LYS A 51 4.87 11.46 2.40
N GLN A 52 4.47 12.36 1.49
CA GLN A 52 4.60 13.81 1.70
C GLN A 52 3.87 14.30 2.95
N ILE A 53 2.73 13.70 3.31
CA ILE A 53 2.02 14.02 4.55
C ILE A 53 2.84 13.59 5.78
N LYS A 54 3.40 12.38 5.75
CA LYS A 54 4.28 11.85 6.80
C LYS A 54 5.52 12.72 6.99
N ASP A 55 6.14 13.15 5.90
CA ASP A 55 7.37 13.94 5.91
C ASP A 55 7.12 15.38 6.37
N LYS A 56 6.04 16.02 5.91
CA LYS A 56 5.66 17.38 6.35
C LYS A 56 5.19 17.42 7.80
N HIS A 57 4.58 16.34 8.28
CA HIS A 57 4.01 16.27 9.62
C HIS A 57 4.54 15.05 10.39
N PRO A 58 5.80 15.10 10.88
CA PRO A 58 6.42 13.98 11.59
C PRO A 58 5.65 13.58 12.86
N ASN A 59 4.98 14.56 13.51
CA ASN A 59 4.15 14.33 14.69
C ASN A 59 2.75 13.78 14.37
N LYS A 60 2.38 13.67 13.08
CA LYS A 60 1.10 13.14 12.58
C LYS A 60 -0.14 13.71 13.29
N ARG A 61 -0.06 14.98 13.70
CA ARG A 61 -1.05 15.66 14.52
C ARG A 61 -1.57 16.90 13.82
N PHE A 62 -2.88 16.97 13.66
CA PHE A 62 -3.58 18.10 13.08
C PHE A 62 -4.58 18.67 14.10
N THR A 63 -4.51 19.98 14.33
CA THR A 63 -5.35 20.68 15.29
C THR A 63 -5.93 21.93 14.64
N ALA A 64 -7.25 22.09 14.69
CA ALA A 64 -7.90 23.31 14.22
C ALA A 64 -7.85 24.44 15.25
N GLY A 65 -8.07 25.68 14.79
CA GLY A 65 -8.01 26.89 15.60
C GLY A 65 -9.08 26.94 16.67
N VAL A 66 -8.77 27.52 17.83
CA VAL A 66 -9.71 27.69 18.94
C VAL A 66 -10.62 28.89 18.67
N GLY A 67 -11.90 28.79 19.04
CA GLY A 67 -12.82 29.92 18.97
C GLY A 67 -12.45 31.03 19.95
N SER A 68 -12.62 32.28 19.55
CA SER A 68 -12.28 33.42 20.42
C SER A 68 -13.28 33.56 21.57
N ASN A 69 -12.80 33.97 22.73
CA ASN A 69 -13.66 34.31 23.87
C ASN A 69 -14.43 35.61 23.59
N SER A 70 -15.61 35.75 24.17
CA SER A 70 -16.31 37.03 24.22
C SER A 70 -15.62 37.98 25.19
N SER A 71 -15.62 39.27 24.85
CA SER A 71 -15.14 40.34 25.72
C SER A 71 -16.15 41.49 25.78
N ILE A 72 -15.88 42.45 26.65
CA ILE A 72 -16.70 43.68 26.76
C ILE A 72 -16.70 44.45 25.43
N HIS A 73 -15.60 44.40 24.69
CA HIS A 73 -15.44 45.08 23.40
C HIS A 73 -15.91 44.25 22.19
N ALA A 74 -16.05 42.92 22.37
CA ALA A 74 -16.48 42.00 21.33
C ALA A 74 -17.40 40.93 21.93
N LEU A 75 -18.71 41.23 21.98
CA LEU A 75 -19.71 40.35 22.58
C LEU A 75 -19.87 39.02 21.83
N ARG A 76 -19.47 38.94 20.55
CA ARG A 76 -19.47 37.69 19.77
C ARG A 76 -18.04 37.31 19.41
N GLY A 77 -17.59 36.16 19.89
CA GLY A 77 -16.29 35.59 19.55
C GLY A 77 -16.26 35.07 18.11
N ALA A 78 -15.10 35.22 17.45
CA ALA A 78 -14.88 34.72 16.10
C ALA A 78 -14.73 33.18 16.08
N LYS A 79 -15.13 32.54 14.98
CA LYS A 79 -14.88 31.12 14.76
C LYS A 79 -13.36 30.89 14.64
N GLY A 80 -12.86 29.84 15.27
CA GLY A 80 -11.49 29.38 15.06
C GLY A 80 -11.28 28.91 13.62
N GLU A 81 -10.05 29.02 13.13
CA GLU A 81 -9.68 28.63 11.76
C GLU A 81 -9.81 27.13 11.55
N ASP A 82 -10.44 26.73 10.44
CA ASP A 82 -10.54 25.33 10.05
C ASP A 82 -9.18 24.82 9.56
N SER A 83 -8.89 23.54 9.83
CA SER A 83 -7.65 22.89 9.37
C SER A 83 -7.95 21.88 8.28
N GLN A 84 -7.16 21.89 7.22
CA GLN A 84 -7.31 20.96 6.09
C GLN A 84 -6.10 20.03 6.01
N VAL A 85 -6.37 18.73 5.94
CA VAL A 85 -5.39 17.69 5.65
C VAL A 85 -5.53 17.32 4.19
N PHE A 86 -4.57 17.74 3.37
CA PHE A 86 -4.58 17.35 1.96
C PHE A 86 -4.14 15.91 1.78
N ALA A 87 -4.95 15.12 1.09
CA ALA A 87 -4.72 13.71 0.85
C ALA A 87 -4.83 13.39 -0.66
N PRO A 88 -4.17 12.32 -1.16
CA PRO A 88 -4.40 11.87 -2.52
C PRO A 88 -5.86 11.48 -2.78
N VAL A 89 -6.24 11.51 -4.06
CA VAL A 89 -7.49 10.92 -4.55
C VAL A 89 -7.50 9.39 -4.42
N GLY A 90 -8.67 8.81 -4.16
CA GLY A 90 -8.85 7.37 -3.97
C GLY A 90 -8.49 6.90 -2.55
N ILE A 91 -8.76 7.73 -1.53
CA ILE A 91 -8.49 7.39 -0.13
C ILE A 91 -9.79 7.02 0.59
N SER A 92 -9.71 5.98 1.41
CA SER A 92 -10.71 5.70 2.43
C SER A 92 -10.23 6.22 3.78
N VAL A 93 -11.13 6.88 4.51
CA VAL A 93 -10.85 7.42 5.84
C VAL A 93 -11.57 6.57 6.86
N THR A 94 -10.82 5.88 7.71
CA THR A 94 -11.34 4.98 8.73
C THR A 94 -10.97 5.47 10.12
N THR A 95 -11.76 5.09 11.11
CA THR A 95 -11.41 5.28 12.53
C THR A 95 -10.64 4.07 13.05
N ASP A 96 -9.93 4.23 14.17
CA ASP A 96 -9.25 3.10 14.82
C ASP A 96 -10.19 1.92 15.16
N ASN A 97 -11.47 2.20 15.34
CA ASN A 97 -12.49 1.19 15.65
C ASN A 97 -12.98 0.44 14.39
N GLY A 98 -12.35 0.66 13.23
CA GLY A 98 -12.73 0.04 11.95
C GLY A 98 -13.94 0.68 11.26
N ARG A 99 -14.59 1.68 11.88
CA ARG A 99 -15.70 2.41 11.24
C ARG A 99 -15.17 3.31 10.13
N ILE A 100 -15.68 3.12 8.91
CA ILE A 100 -15.40 3.98 7.76
C ILE A 100 -16.15 5.30 7.94
N LEU A 101 -15.44 6.43 7.89
CA LEU A 101 -16.02 7.77 7.95
C LEU A 101 -16.49 8.23 6.58
N GLY A 102 -15.78 7.84 5.53
CA GLY A 102 -16.08 8.19 4.15
C GLY A 102 -14.91 7.90 3.23
N GLU A 103 -15.11 8.19 1.96
CA GLU A 103 -14.12 8.00 0.91
C GLU A 103 -13.99 9.28 0.09
N LEU A 104 -12.78 9.54 -0.39
CA LEU A 104 -12.43 10.71 -1.18
C LEU A 104 -11.94 10.23 -2.53
N ASN A 105 -12.81 10.24 -3.52
CA ASN A 105 -12.57 9.60 -4.81
C ASN A 105 -12.16 10.65 -5.87
N CYS A 106 -12.81 11.80 -5.88
CA CYS A 106 -12.57 12.87 -6.83
C CYS A 106 -11.70 13.98 -6.23
N GLU A 107 -11.05 14.75 -7.10
CA GLU A 107 -10.32 15.94 -6.67
C GLU A 107 -11.29 17.02 -6.19
N GLY A 108 -11.01 17.61 -5.03
CA GLY A 108 -11.90 18.58 -4.38
C GLY A 108 -12.89 17.94 -3.41
N ASP A 109 -13.04 16.60 -3.40
CA ASP A 109 -13.83 15.93 -2.37
C ASP A 109 -13.29 16.29 -0.99
N ASN A 110 -14.19 16.59 -0.05
CA ASN A 110 -13.84 16.90 1.32
C ASN A 110 -14.65 16.04 2.30
N LEU A 111 -14.01 15.69 3.41
CA LEU A 111 -14.61 14.87 4.46
C LEU A 111 -14.32 15.48 5.83
N LEU A 112 -15.38 15.76 6.59
CA LEU A 112 -15.28 16.24 7.96
C LEU A 112 -14.86 15.09 8.88
N VAL A 113 -13.65 15.17 9.42
CA VAL A 113 -13.08 14.11 10.27
C VAL A 113 -13.15 14.40 11.76
N ALA A 114 -13.13 15.68 12.13
CA ALA A 114 -13.34 16.12 13.50
C ALA A 114 -14.06 17.48 13.54
N LYS A 115 -15.16 17.54 14.29
CA LYS A 115 -15.91 18.78 14.53
C LYS A 115 -15.25 19.67 15.58
N GLY A 116 -15.30 20.98 15.36
CA GLY A 116 -15.00 21.99 16.36
C GLY A 116 -16.02 21.99 17.51
N GLY A 117 -15.58 22.46 18.67
CA GLY A 117 -16.43 22.65 19.84
C GLY A 117 -17.32 23.88 19.68
N HIS A 118 -18.49 23.84 20.30
CA HIS A 118 -19.41 24.97 20.34
C HIS A 118 -18.89 26.03 21.32
N GLY A 119 -19.01 27.30 20.94
CA GLY A 119 -18.74 28.42 21.83
C GLY A 119 -19.78 28.54 22.94
N GLY A 120 -19.38 29.19 24.04
CA GLY A 120 -20.26 29.41 25.17
C GLY A 120 -21.44 30.31 24.82
N SER A 121 -22.67 29.83 25.07
CA SER A 121 -23.91 30.56 24.80
C SER A 121 -24.83 30.52 26.01
N LEU A 122 -25.95 31.27 25.98
CA LEU A 122 -26.94 31.26 27.05
C LEU A 122 -27.41 29.84 27.39
N HIS A 123 -27.63 29.00 26.37
CA HIS A 123 -28.07 27.61 26.53
C HIS A 123 -27.00 26.70 27.15
N SER A 124 -25.71 27.01 26.97
CA SER A 124 -24.60 26.25 27.56
C SER A 124 -24.07 26.86 28.86
N GLY A 125 -24.79 27.83 29.45
CA GLY A 125 -24.32 28.56 30.64
C GLY A 125 -23.03 29.34 30.39
N PHE A 126 -22.82 29.81 29.15
CA PHE A 126 -21.62 30.50 28.67
C PHE A 126 -20.33 29.66 28.69
N LEU A 127 -20.44 28.35 28.96
CA LEU A 127 -19.31 27.43 28.93
C LEU A 127 -19.10 26.88 27.51
N PRO A 128 -17.85 26.87 26.99
CA PRO A 128 -17.54 26.25 25.71
C PRO A 128 -17.48 24.73 25.81
N SER A 129 -17.68 24.06 24.67
CA SER A 129 -17.37 22.63 24.54
C SER A 129 -16.01 22.40 23.88
N LYS A 130 -15.39 21.27 24.22
CA LYS A 130 -14.13 20.84 23.60
C LYS A 130 -14.40 20.31 22.19
N GLY A 131 -13.48 20.57 21.26
CA GLY A 131 -13.55 20.00 19.92
C GLY A 131 -13.37 18.48 19.94
N GLN A 132 -13.96 17.82 18.95
CA GLN A 132 -13.89 16.38 18.79
C GLN A 132 -12.44 15.95 18.58
N THR A 133 -12.03 14.90 19.28
CA THR A 133 -10.71 14.30 19.16
C THR A 133 -10.84 12.88 18.67
N ARG A 134 -10.06 12.52 17.64
CA ARG A 134 -10.12 11.18 17.04
C ARG A 134 -8.79 10.81 16.40
N GLN A 135 -8.51 9.52 16.39
CA GLN A 135 -7.47 8.93 15.55
C GLN A 135 -8.14 8.42 14.27
N ILE A 136 -7.63 8.86 13.13
CA ILE A 136 -8.08 8.43 11.82
C ILE A 136 -6.95 7.71 11.11
N ARG A 137 -7.31 6.80 10.23
CA ARG A 137 -6.39 6.14 9.30
C ARG A 137 -6.83 6.51 7.89
N LEU A 138 -5.88 7.00 7.10
CA LEU A 138 -6.06 7.21 5.67
C LEU A 138 -5.45 6.01 4.98
N ASP A 139 -6.28 5.25 4.28
CA ASP A 139 -5.87 4.08 3.51
C ASP A 139 -6.10 4.38 2.02
N LEU A 140 -5.02 4.38 1.24
CA LEU A 140 -5.09 4.48 -0.21
C LEU A 140 -5.74 3.22 -0.77
N LYS A 141 -6.73 3.37 -1.65
CA LYS A 141 -7.33 2.23 -2.33
C LYS A 141 -6.33 1.66 -3.33
N LEU A 142 -5.94 0.42 -3.09
CA LEU A 142 -5.27 -0.42 -4.07
C LEU A 142 -6.18 -0.63 -5.29
N ILE A 143 -5.56 -0.79 -6.45
CA ILE A 143 -6.28 -1.10 -7.68
C ILE A 143 -6.58 -2.60 -7.73
N ALA A 144 -5.58 -3.41 -7.39
CA ALA A 144 -5.68 -4.86 -7.38
C ALA A 144 -4.61 -5.47 -6.45
N ASP A 145 -4.83 -6.72 -6.04
CA ASP A 145 -3.85 -7.47 -5.26
C ASP A 145 -2.63 -7.83 -6.12
N LEU A 146 -2.87 -8.26 -7.37
CA LEU A 146 -1.82 -8.54 -8.36
C LEU A 146 -1.91 -7.61 -9.58
N GLY A 147 -0.75 -7.14 -10.03
CA GLY A 147 -0.59 -6.43 -11.30
C GLY A 147 0.14 -7.29 -12.34
N LEU A 148 -0.48 -7.50 -13.51
CA LEU A 148 0.19 -8.14 -14.64
C LEU A 148 1.14 -7.15 -15.32
N VAL A 149 2.38 -7.59 -15.53
CA VAL A 149 3.46 -6.79 -16.11
C VAL A 149 4.08 -7.59 -17.24
N GLY A 150 4.29 -6.97 -18.40
CA GLY A 150 4.81 -7.66 -19.58
C GLY A 150 4.60 -6.86 -20.84
N PHE A 151 5.26 -7.23 -21.92
CA PHE A 151 5.12 -6.57 -23.21
C PHE A 151 3.76 -6.83 -23.88
N PRO A 152 3.39 -6.04 -24.90
CA PRO A 152 2.29 -6.40 -25.80
C PRO A 152 2.48 -7.83 -26.35
N ASN A 153 1.38 -8.54 -26.62
CA ASN A 153 1.39 -9.91 -27.16
C ASN A 153 2.01 -11.03 -26.28
N ALA A 154 2.52 -10.71 -25.08
CA ALA A 154 2.91 -11.72 -24.09
C ALA A 154 1.72 -12.57 -23.58
N GLY A 155 0.49 -12.17 -23.90
CA GLY A 155 -0.73 -12.87 -23.53
C GLY A 155 -1.28 -12.50 -22.16
N LYS A 156 -1.00 -11.28 -21.66
CA LYS A 156 -1.50 -10.77 -20.36
C LYS A 156 -3.03 -10.83 -20.25
N SER A 157 -3.75 -10.26 -21.21
CA SER A 157 -5.21 -10.22 -21.18
C SER A 157 -5.83 -11.62 -21.37
N SER A 158 -5.19 -12.48 -22.16
CA SER A 158 -5.57 -13.90 -22.28
C SER A 158 -5.39 -14.63 -20.95
N LEU A 159 -4.25 -14.44 -20.27
CA LEU A 159 -3.97 -15.01 -18.96
C LEU A 159 -4.94 -14.49 -17.90
N LEU A 160 -5.25 -13.19 -17.90
CA LEU A 160 -6.23 -12.58 -17.02
C LEU A 160 -7.60 -13.24 -17.19
N THR A 161 -8.02 -13.43 -18.44
CA THR A 161 -9.29 -14.06 -18.78
C THR A 161 -9.32 -15.53 -18.36
N ALA A 162 -8.21 -16.26 -18.54
CA ALA A 162 -8.11 -17.67 -18.16
C ALA A 162 -8.06 -17.88 -16.63
N LEU A 163 -7.46 -16.94 -15.88
CA LEU A 163 -7.43 -16.98 -14.42
C LEU A 163 -8.74 -16.51 -13.79
N SER A 164 -9.42 -15.55 -14.40
CA SER A 164 -10.65 -14.95 -13.89
C SER A 164 -11.86 -15.84 -14.18
N HIS A 165 -12.68 -16.09 -13.15
CA HIS A 165 -13.95 -16.82 -13.33
C HIS A 165 -15.03 -15.98 -14.02
N ALA A 166 -14.85 -14.66 -14.06
CA ALA A 166 -15.75 -13.71 -14.72
C ALA A 166 -15.03 -12.96 -15.84
N LYS A 167 -15.79 -12.46 -16.82
CA LYS A 167 -15.24 -11.54 -17.83
C LYS A 167 -14.56 -10.35 -17.11
N PRO A 168 -13.27 -10.07 -17.41
CA PRO A 168 -12.59 -8.91 -16.86
C PRO A 168 -13.42 -7.65 -17.08
N ARG A 169 -13.50 -6.81 -16.06
CA ARG A 169 -14.25 -5.56 -16.11
C ARG A 169 -13.27 -4.41 -16.20
N ILE A 170 -13.57 -3.47 -17.09
CA ILE A 170 -12.83 -2.21 -17.20
C ILE A 170 -13.14 -1.39 -15.94
N ALA A 171 -12.13 -1.14 -15.11
CA ALA A 171 -12.30 -0.38 -13.89
C ALA A 171 -12.04 1.12 -14.13
N SER A 172 -13.01 1.96 -13.79
CA SER A 172 -12.90 3.42 -13.91
C SER A 172 -12.54 4.04 -12.56
N TYR A 173 -11.27 3.97 -12.17
CA TYR A 173 -10.80 4.65 -10.96
C TYR A 173 -10.49 6.12 -11.25
N PRO A 174 -10.82 7.06 -10.33
CA PRO A 174 -10.72 8.51 -10.58
C PRO A 174 -9.32 9.04 -10.88
N PHE A 175 -8.29 8.26 -10.53
CA PHE A 175 -6.88 8.60 -10.68
C PHE A 175 -6.21 7.96 -11.91
N THR A 176 -6.99 7.28 -12.75
CA THR A 176 -6.49 6.44 -13.85
C THR A 176 -6.84 7.09 -15.19
N THR A 177 -5.83 7.34 -16.04
CA THR A 177 -6.06 7.84 -17.41
C THR A 177 -6.28 6.71 -18.40
N LEU A 178 -5.62 5.57 -18.18
CA LEU A 178 -5.88 4.31 -18.87
C LEU A 178 -6.66 3.43 -17.90
N ARG A 179 -7.78 2.87 -18.35
CA ARG A 179 -8.64 2.03 -17.52
C ARG A 179 -8.06 0.61 -17.50
N PRO A 180 -7.53 0.12 -16.37
CA PRO A 180 -7.03 -1.25 -16.30
C PRO A 180 -8.21 -2.24 -16.41
N GLU A 181 -7.94 -3.40 -16.99
CA GLU A 181 -8.87 -4.52 -16.94
C GLU A 181 -8.66 -5.27 -15.62
N ILE A 182 -9.72 -5.46 -14.85
CA ILE A 182 -9.66 -6.17 -13.57
C ILE A 182 -10.43 -7.48 -13.68
N GLY A 183 -9.71 -8.57 -13.47
CA GLY A 183 -10.25 -9.91 -13.28
C GLY A 183 -10.33 -10.26 -11.80
N LYS A 184 -11.21 -11.21 -11.48
CA LYS A 184 -11.34 -11.77 -10.13
C LYS A 184 -11.06 -13.27 -10.18
N VAL A 185 -10.02 -13.68 -9.47
CA VAL A 185 -9.73 -15.08 -9.22
C VAL A 185 -10.52 -15.51 -7.99
N MET A 186 -11.42 -16.48 -8.18
CA MET A 186 -12.21 -17.08 -7.11
C MET A 186 -11.53 -18.37 -6.67
N TYR A 187 -11.49 -18.58 -5.36
CA TYR A 187 -11.02 -19.84 -4.76
C TYR A 187 -12.19 -20.62 -4.17
N ASP A 188 -11.98 -21.92 -3.91
CA ASP A 188 -13.03 -22.83 -3.42
C ASP A 188 -13.57 -22.42 -2.04
N ASP A 189 -12.79 -21.69 -1.24
CA ASP A 189 -13.19 -21.13 0.05
C ASP A 189 -13.88 -19.76 -0.06
N HIS A 190 -14.36 -19.39 -1.25
CA HIS A 190 -15.00 -18.12 -1.56
C HIS A 190 -14.13 -16.87 -1.38
N LYS A 191 -12.82 -17.01 -1.09
CA LYS A 191 -11.90 -15.88 -1.16
C LYS A 191 -11.77 -15.39 -2.59
N GLN A 192 -11.62 -14.08 -2.74
CA GLN A 192 -11.45 -13.41 -4.03
C GLN A 192 -10.12 -12.68 -4.04
N VAL A 193 -9.34 -12.87 -5.10
CA VAL A 193 -8.14 -12.10 -5.38
C VAL A 193 -8.37 -11.29 -6.64
N SER A 194 -8.09 -10.00 -6.57
CA SER A 194 -8.19 -9.08 -7.70
C SER A 194 -6.87 -9.06 -8.48
N VAL A 195 -6.97 -9.20 -9.80
CA VAL A 195 -5.83 -9.14 -10.71
C VAL A 195 -6.11 -8.05 -11.73
N ALA A 196 -5.21 -7.10 -11.86
CA ALA A 196 -5.28 -6.05 -12.88
C ALA A 196 -4.31 -6.33 -14.01
N ASP A 197 -4.79 -6.32 -15.26
CA ASP A 197 -3.92 -6.13 -16.41
C ASP A 197 -3.51 -4.66 -16.44
N LEU A 198 -2.22 -4.41 -16.26
CA LEU A 198 -1.66 -3.07 -16.32
C LEU A 198 -1.23 -2.85 -17.78
N PRO A 199 -2.00 -2.07 -18.59
CA PRO A 199 -1.65 -1.82 -19.98
C PRO A 199 -0.34 -1.04 -20.13
N GLY A 200 0.75 -1.72 -20.51
CA GLY A 200 1.90 -1.09 -21.16
C GLY A 200 3.15 -0.87 -20.30
N LEU A 201 3.89 -1.93 -20.01
CA LEU A 201 5.34 -1.83 -20.23
C LEU A 201 5.56 -1.96 -21.74
N ILE A 202 5.51 -0.83 -22.43
CA ILE A 202 6.01 -0.70 -23.79
C ILE A 202 7.46 -0.25 -23.68
N GLU A 203 8.31 -0.84 -24.50
CA GLU A 203 9.72 -0.46 -24.62
C GLU A 203 9.80 1.06 -24.82
N GLY A 204 10.39 1.77 -23.85
CA GLY A 204 10.46 3.25 -23.87
C GLY A 204 9.34 3.96 -23.10
N ALA A 205 8.61 3.28 -22.22
CA ALA A 205 7.66 3.91 -21.29
C ALA A 205 8.31 5.00 -20.42
N HIS A 206 9.61 4.87 -20.14
CA HIS A 206 10.43 5.86 -19.44
C HIS A 206 10.71 7.12 -20.28
N VAL A 207 10.78 7.01 -21.62
CA VAL A 207 11.05 8.14 -22.55
C VAL A 207 9.80 8.99 -22.79
N ASN A 208 8.61 8.38 -22.74
CA ASN A 208 7.34 9.07 -22.95
C ASN A 208 6.88 9.81 -21.67
N LYS A 209 7.51 10.95 -21.38
CA LYS A 209 7.37 11.89 -20.24
C LYS A 209 5.95 12.26 -19.75
N GLY A 210 4.87 11.82 -20.40
CA GLY A 210 3.49 12.15 -20.02
C GLY A 210 2.55 10.97 -19.73
N MET A 211 2.75 9.81 -20.37
CA MET A 211 1.83 8.66 -20.28
C MET A 211 2.39 7.51 -19.43
N GLY A 212 3.68 7.20 -19.53
CA GLY A 212 4.33 6.15 -18.73
C GLY A 212 4.28 6.44 -17.23
N HIS A 213 4.51 7.69 -16.82
CA HIS A 213 4.50 8.10 -15.41
C HIS A 213 3.13 8.00 -14.74
N LYS A 214 2.03 8.14 -15.49
CA LYS A 214 0.67 7.97 -14.96
C LYS A 214 0.30 6.50 -14.89
N PHE A 215 0.73 5.70 -15.86
CA PHE A 215 0.52 4.26 -15.91
C PHE A 215 1.24 3.51 -14.77
N LEU A 216 2.50 3.84 -14.52
CA LEU A 216 3.31 3.14 -13.53
C LEU A 216 2.91 3.47 -12.07
N LYS A 217 2.18 4.57 -11.84
CA LYS A 217 1.44 4.81 -10.58
C LYS A 217 0.37 3.74 -10.29
N HIS A 218 -0.03 2.92 -11.26
CA HIS A 218 -0.95 1.82 -11.04
C HIS A 218 -0.20 0.57 -10.55
N VAL A 219 1.03 0.34 -11.06
CA VAL A 219 1.97 -0.67 -10.57
C VAL A 219 2.35 -0.39 -9.10
N GLU A 220 2.49 0.88 -8.73
CA GLU A 220 2.65 1.28 -7.33
C GLU A 220 1.47 0.84 -6.44
N ARG A 221 0.25 0.76 -6.99
CA ARG A 221 -0.99 0.44 -6.26
C ARG A 221 -1.42 -1.02 -6.37
N THR A 222 -0.47 -1.92 -6.59
CA THR A 222 -0.66 -3.38 -6.50
C THR A 222 0.28 -3.97 -5.44
N ASN A 223 -0.20 -4.95 -4.67
CA ASN A 223 0.60 -5.57 -3.61
C ASN A 223 1.73 -6.44 -4.18
N GLN A 224 1.43 -7.15 -5.27
CA GLN A 224 2.33 -8.09 -5.91
C GLN A 224 2.35 -7.88 -7.42
N LEU A 225 3.50 -8.17 -8.05
CA LEU A 225 3.65 -8.13 -9.50
C LEU A 225 3.67 -9.54 -10.09
N MET A 226 3.16 -9.68 -11.30
CA MET A 226 3.24 -10.93 -12.05
C MET A 226 3.77 -10.64 -13.44
N PHE A 227 5.01 -11.07 -13.67
CA PHE A 227 5.71 -10.90 -14.94
C PHE A 227 5.22 -11.94 -15.92
N VAL A 228 4.65 -11.51 -17.04
CA VAL A 228 4.16 -12.39 -18.10
C VAL A 228 5.10 -12.25 -19.28
N VAL A 229 5.81 -13.33 -19.59
CA VAL A 229 6.79 -13.40 -20.66
C VAL A 229 6.41 -14.50 -21.64
N ASP A 230 6.60 -14.24 -22.93
CA ASP A 230 6.43 -15.23 -23.98
C ASP A 230 7.67 -16.13 -24.08
N ILE A 231 7.49 -17.45 -24.01
CA ILE A 231 8.59 -18.42 -24.18
C ILE A 231 9.25 -18.32 -25.55
N CYS A 232 8.50 -17.88 -26.56
CA CYS A 232 9.02 -17.68 -27.90
C CYS A 232 9.80 -16.39 -28.07
N GLY A 233 9.92 -15.56 -27.04
CA GLY A 233 10.56 -14.26 -27.11
C GLY A 233 9.61 -13.16 -27.55
N PHE A 234 10.16 -11.98 -27.78
CA PHE A 234 9.41 -10.77 -28.09
C PHE A 234 10.06 -9.97 -29.20
N GLN A 235 9.24 -9.40 -30.07
CA GLN A 235 9.66 -8.41 -31.07
C GLN A 235 8.54 -7.36 -31.16
N LEU A 236 8.88 -6.09 -30.91
CA LEU A 236 7.90 -5.00 -30.87
C LEU A 236 7.41 -4.62 -32.28
N ALA A 237 8.36 -4.49 -33.21
CA ALA A 237 8.11 -4.16 -34.60
C ALA A 237 9.13 -4.86 -35.51
N SER A 238 8.82 -4.96 -36.80
CA SER A 238 9.67 -5.66 -37.79
C SER A 238 11.10 -5.10 -37.89
N ASN A 239 11.32 -3.87 -37.43
CA ASN A 239 12.60 -3.17 -37.41
C ASN A 239 13.35 -3.25 -36.07
N THR A 240 12.75 -3.83 -35.02
CA THR A 240 13.42 -4.04 -33.72
C THR A 240 14.08 -5.41 -33.65
N PRO A 241 15.22 -5.57 -32.95
CA PRO A 241 15.85 -6.87 -32.78
C PRO A 241 14.91 -7.81 -32.04
N PHE A 242 14.90 -9.08 -32.45
CA PHE A 242 14.22 -10.13 -31.71
C PHE A 242 14.91 -10.31 -30.35
N ARG A 243 14.11 -10.41 -29.30
CA ARG A 243 14.57 -10.60 -27.93
C ARG A 243 14.15 -11.98 -27.42
N SER A 244 15.07 -12.68 -26.80
CA SER A 244 14.79 -13.93 -26.07
C SER A 244 13.89 -13.68 -24.86
N ALA A 245 13.30 -14.76 -24.32
CA ALA A 245 12.50 -14.67 -23.09
C ALA A 245 13.32 -14.10 -21.91
N PHE A 246 14.60 -14.43 -21.82
CA PHE A 246 15.49 -13.94 -20.77
C PHE A 246 15.77 -12.43 -20.91
N GLU A 247 16.11 -11.96 -22.12
CA GLU A 247 16.28 -10.53 -22.41
C GLU A 247 15.00 -9.75 -22.11
N THR A 248 13.85 -10.37 -22.39
CA THR A 248 12.54 -9.79 -22.11
C THR A 248 12.36 -9.56 -20.60
N VAL A 249 12.72 -10.52 -19.75
CA VAL A 249 12.70 -10.38 -18.28
C VAL A 249 13.62 -9.24 -17.84
N LEU A 250 14.86 -9.21 -18.34
CA LEU A 250 15.83 -8.17 -18.00
C LEU A 250 15.34 -6.78 -18.39
N LEU A 251 14.77 -6.65 -19.58
CA LEU A 251 14.23 -5.39 -20.08
C LEU A 251 13.05 -4.90 -19.25
N LEU A 252 12.08 -5.78 -18.93
CA LEU A 252 10.95 -5.44 -18.05
C LEU A 252 11.44 -4.98 -16.67
N ASN A 253 12.47 -5.65 -16.14
CA ASN A 253 13.08 -5.27 -14.88
C ASN A 253 13.74 -3.88 -14.96
N LYS A 254 14.53 -3.64 -16.01
CA LYS A 254 15.15 -2.33 -16.26
C LYS A 254 14.14 -1.21 -16.43
N GLU A 255 13.01 -1.48 -17.09
CA GLU A 255 11.94 -0.49 -17.21
C GLU A 255 11.30 -0.14 -15.87
N LEU A 256 11.08 -1.13 -14.99
CA LEU A 256 10.63 -0.86 -13.63
C LEU A 256 11.66 -0.06 -12.83
N GLU A 257 12.94 -0.41 -12.96
CA GLU A 257 14.05 0.30 -12.30
C GLU A 257 14.12 1.77 -12.74
N LEU A 258 14.11 2.02 -14.05
CA LEU A 258 14.17 3.37 -14.62
C LEU A 258 12.99 4.24 -14.19
N TYR A 259 11.86 3.63 -13.85
CA TYR A 259 10.71 4.33 -13.32
C TYR A 259 10.84 4.60 -11.83
N ASN A 260 11.00 3.55 -11.03
CA ASN A 260 11.15 3.62 -9.59
C ASN A 260 11.81 2.34 -9.08
N GLU A 261 13.06 2.47 -8.63
CA GLU A 261 13.85 1.41 -8.01
C GLU A 261 13.13 0.74 -6.83
N GLU A 262 12.23 1.46 -6.13
CA GLU A 262 11.43 0.91 -5.02
C GLU A 262 10.47 -0.22 -5.47
N LEU A 263 10.07 -0.25 -6.75
CA LEU A 263 9.22 -1.32 -7.28
C LEU A 263 9.93 -2.67 -7.40
N LEU A 264 11.27 -2.68 -7.50
CA LEU A 264 12.06 -3.90 -7.55
C LEU A 264 12.01 -4.69 -6.24
N GLY A 265 11.70 -4.01 -5.14
CA GLY A 265 11.51 -4.64 -3.84
C GLY A 265 10.20 -5.40 -3.72
N LYS A 266 9.21 -5.18 -4.60
CA LYS A 266 7.90 -5.84 -4.48
C LYS A 266 8.00 -7.35 -4.74
N PRO A 267 7.19 -8.18 -4.06
CA PRO A 267 7.14 -9.59 -4.37
C PRO A 267 6.65 -9.75 -5.81
N ALA A 268 7.28 -10.69 -6.53
CA ALA A 268 6.88 -10.98 -7.89
C ALA A 268 6.90 -12.46 -8.23
N ILE A 269 6.05 -12.83 -9.19
CA ILE A 269 5.99 -14.17 -9.79
C ILE A 269 6.33 -14.01 -11.27
N LEU A 270 7.23 -14.85 -11.77
CA LEU A 270 7.50 -14.95 -13.20
C LEU A 270 6.61 -16.03 -13.82
N VAL A 271 5.87 -15.65 -14.85
CA VAL A 271 4.96 -16.51 -15.60
C VAL A 271 5.44 -16.58 -17.03
N ILE A 272 5.77 -17.80 -17.46
CA ILE A 272 6.25 -18.10 -18.80
C ILE A 272 5.07 -18.64 -19.60
N ASN A 273 4.54 -17.84 -20.50
CA ASN A 273 3.33 -18.14 -21.27
C ASN A 273 3.66 -18.79 -22.62
N LYS A 274 2.63 -19.35 -23.28
CA LYS A 274 2.67 -20.04 -24.58
C LYS A 274 3.43 -21.39 -24.56
N MET A 275 3.35 -22.10 -23.44
CA MET A 275 3.92 -23.45 -23.29
C MET A 275 3.25 -24.55 -24.14
N ASP A 276 2.19 -24.20 -24.88
CA ASP A 276 1.53 -25.07 -25.85
C ASP A 276 2.33 -25.28 -27.15
N LEU A 277 3.38 -24.48 -27.38
CA LEU A 277 4.21 -24.57 -28.57
C LEU A 277 5.23 -25.72 -28.49
N PRO A 278 5.52 -26.41 -29.62
CA PRO A 278 6.36 -27.61 -29.61
C PRO A 278 7.81 -27.37 -29.16
N GLU A 279 8.35 -26.17 -29.41
CA GLU A 279 9.71 -25.79 -29.00
C GLU A 279 9.80 -25.24 -27.57
N ALA A 280 8.65 -25.06 -26.89
CA ALA A 280 8.60 -24.35 -25.61
C ALA A 280 9.41 -25.04 -24.50
N GLN A 281 9.40 -26.38 -24.46
CA GLN A 281 10.14 -27.13 -23.44
C GLN A 281 11.66 -26.99 -23.57
N GLY A 282 12.17 -26.91 -24.80
CA GLY A 282 13.61 -26.70 -25.04
C GLY A 282 14.04 -25.32 -24.56
N ARG A 283 13.32 -24.29 -25.01
CA ARG A 283 13.57 -22.88 -24.62
C ARG A 283 13.36 -22.63 -23.13
N LEU A 284 12.47 -23.39 -22.47
CA LEU A 284 12.26 -23.29 -21.03
C LEU A 284 13.54 -23.69 -20.26
N ARG A 285 14.19 -24.78 -20.67
CA ARG A 285 15.44 -25.24 -20.05
C ARG A 285 16.58 -24.23 -20.25
N GLU A 286 16.66 -23.65 -21.45
CA GLU A 286 17.62 -22.56 -21.73
C GLU A 286 17.36 -21.36 -20.81
N LEU A 287 16.09 -20.95 -20.67
CA LEU A 287 15.69 -19.86 -19.79
C LEU A 287 15.99 -20.15 -18.31
N GLU A 288 15.70 -21.36 -17.82
CA GLU A 288 16.03 -21.80 -16.45
C GLU A 288 17.53 -21.73 -16.20
N THR A 289 18.34 -22.20 -17.15
CA THR A 289 19.81 -22.13 -17.08
C THR A 289 20.30 -20.68 -17.00
N HIS A 290 19.71 -19.77 -17.77
CA HIS A 290 20.04 -18.33 -17.71
C HIS A 290 19.56 -17.66 -16.42
N LEU A 291 18.42 -18.10 -15.87
CA LEU A 291 17.90 -17.61 -14.60
C LEU A 291 18.69 -18.13 -13.39
N GLU A 292 19.35 -19.28 -13.49
CA GLU A 292 20.26 -19.77 -12.45
C GLU A 292 21.65 -19.10 -12.54
N ASN A 293 22.16 -18.89 -13.76
CA ASN A 293 23.47 -18.27 -14.03
C ASN A 293 23.39 -16.75 -14.26
N GLN A 294 22.52 -16.05 -13.52
CA GLN A 294 22.22 -14.63 -13.75
C GLN A 294 23.45 -13.70 -13.63
N GLU A 295 24.42 -14.03 -12.78
CA GLU A 295 25.61 -13.22 -12.57
C GLU A 295 26.59 -13.31 -13.77
N GLU A 296 26.81 -14.51 -14.31
CA GLU A 296 27.73 -14.75 -15.44
C GLU A 296 27.14 -14.35 -16.80
N SER A 297 25.81 -14.48 -16.95
CA SER A 297 25.11 -14.19 -18.22
C SER A 297 24.98 -12.70 -18.50
N SER A 298 25.12 -11.85 -17.48
CA SER A 298 24.95 -10.39 -17.60
C SER A 298 25.95 -9.76 -18.58
N HIS A 299 27.16 -10.33 -18.73
CA HIS A 299 28.21 -9.84 -19.62
C HIS A 299 27.97 -10.10 -21.12
N LEU A 300 26.97 -10.93 -21.48
CA LEU A 300 26.67 -11.31 -22.88
C LEU A 300 25.69 -10.36 -23.57
N PHE A 301 25.08 -9.43 -22.83
CA PHE A 301 24.01 -8.56 -23.36
C PHE A 301 24.48 -7.10 -23.46
N HIS A 302 23.88 -6.35 -24.38
CA HIS A 302 24.13 -4.91 -24.52
C HIS A 302 23.87 -4.17 -23.19
N GLU A 303 24.72 -3.20 -22.83
CA GLU A 303 24.59 -2.37 -21.62
C GLU A 303 23.19 -1.72 -21.48
N ASP A 304 22.51 -1.49 -22.61
CA ASP A 304 21.16 -0.93 -22.67
C ASP A 304 20.07 -1.85 -22.10
N VAL A 305 20.33 -3.15 -21.88
CA VAL A 305 19.33 -4.11 -21.38
C VAL A 305 19.58 -4.54 -19.93
N ILE A 306 20.79 -4.30 -19.40
CA ILE A 306 21.17 -4.76 -18.06
C ILE A 306 20.62 -3.80 -16.99
N PRO A 307 19.80 -4.27 -16.04
CA PRO A 307 19.38 -3.49 -14.88
C PRO A 307 20.49 -3.45 -13.81
N LYS A 308 20.52 -2.43 -12.95
CA LYS A 308 21.49 -2.36 -11.83
C LYS A 308 21.13 -3.32 -10.71
N SER A 309 19.83 -3.62 -10.55
CA SER A 309 19.33 -4.55 -9.55
C SER A 309 18.36 -5.55 -10.17
N LEU A 310 18.53 -6.82 -9.85
CA LEU A 310 17.66 -7.88 -10.34
C LEU A 310 16.47 -8.06 -9.41
N MET A 311 15.27 -8.01 -9.99
CA MET A 311 14.05 -8.26 -9.25
C MET A 311 13.97 -9.74 -8.88
N ARG A 312 13.67 -10.02 -7.61
CA ARG A 312 13.67 -11.38 -7.08
C ARG A 312 12.31 -12.03 -7.29
N PHE A 313 12.26 -13.02 -8.18
CA PHE A 313 11.06 -13.84 -8.37
C PHE A 313 10.93 -14.87 -7.25
N THR A 314 9.74 -14.92 -6.65
CA THR A 314 9.38 -15.93 -5.64
C THR A 314 9.14 -17.29 -6.28
N HIS A 315 8.50 -17.29 -7.45
CA HIS A 315 8.18 -18.47 -8.22
C HIS A 315 8.34 -18.19 -9.72
N VAL A 316 8.76 -19.22 -10.46
CA VAL A 316 8.77 -19.25 -11.92
C VAL A 316 7.78 -20.33 -12.36
N VAL A 317 6.76 -19.97 -13.13
CA VAL A 317 5.65 -20.87 -13.46
C VAL A 317 5.43 -20.92 -14.97
N PRO A 318 5.66 -22.07 -15.62
CA PRO A 318 5.30 -22.28 -17.02
C PRO A 318 3.78 -22.47 -17.15
N VAL A 319 3.16 -21.70 -18.03
CA VAL A 319 1.72 -21.74 -18.29
C VAL A 319 1.39 -21.66 -19.78
N SER A 320 0.20 -22.11 -20.13
CA SER A 320 -0.42 -21.78 -21.40
C SER A 320 -1.82 -21.25 -21.12
N ALA A 321 -2.01 -19.95 -21.36
CA ALA A 321 -3.31 -19.30 -21.20
C ALA A 321 -4.38 -19.90 -22.12
N THR A 322 -3.99 -20.47 -23.27
CA THR A 322 -4.91 -21.04 -24.26
C THR A 322 -5.37 -22.44 -23.87
N THR A 323 -4.46 -23.29 -23.40
CA THR A 323 -4.77 -24.70 -23.06
C THR A 323 -5.16 -24.88 -21.59
N GLY A 324 -4.84 -23.90 -20.74
CA GLY A 324 -5.04 -23.97 -19.29
C GLY A 324 -3.93 -24.70 -18.54
N LEU A 325 -2.86 -25.12 -19.23
CA LEU A 325 -1.70 -25.77 -18.62
C LEU A 325 -1.07 -24.85 -17.57
N GLY A 326 -0.80 -25.38 -16.37
CA GLY A 326 -0.13 -24.65 -15.27
C GLY A 326 -1.01 -23.66 -14.51
N LEU A 327 -2.24 -23.37 -14.94
CA LEU A 327 -3.12 -22.40 -14.26
C LEU A 327 -3.54 -22.80 -12.84
N PRO A 328 -3.86 -24.07 -12.52
CA PRO A 328 -4.20 -24.46 -11.15
C PRO A 328 -3.03 -24.26 -10.18
N LEU A 329 -1.81 -24.60 -10.62
CA LEU A 329 -0.59 -24.36 -9.86
C LEU A 329 -0.36 -22.87 -9.65
N LEU A 330 -0.51 -22.06 -10.71
CA LEU A 330 -0.37 -20.61 -10.61
C LEU A 330 -1.36 -20.00 -9.61
N LYS A 331 -2.64 -20.43 -9.62
CA LYS A 331 -3.64 -19.98 -8.63
C LYS A 331 -3.20 -20.31 -7.19
N SER A 332 -2.72 -21.53 -6.95
CA SER A 332 -2.24 -21.92 -5.61
C SER A 332 -1.06 -21.05 -5.15
N LEU A 333 -0.11 -20.78 -6.04
CA LEU A 333 1.07 -19.97 -5.72
C LEU A 333 0.73 -18.49 -5.49
N ILE A 334 -0.18 -17.93 -6.29
CA ILE A 334 -0.70 -16.57 -6.07
C ILE A 334 -1.30 -16.46 -4.67
N ARG A 335 -2.12 -17.44 -4.27
CA ARG A 335 -2.73 -17.48 -2.94
C ARG A 335 -1.69 -17.56 -1.84
N GLN A 336 -0.77 -18.52 -1.94
CA GLN A 336 0.28 -18.71 -0.93
C GLN A 336 1.11 -17.44 -0.76
N SER A 337 1.53 -16.84 -1.87
CA SER A 337 2.34 -15.62 -1.83
C SER A 337 1.60 -14.46 -1.17
N LEU A 338 0.32 -14.24 -1.50
CA LEU A 338 -0.48 -13.19 -0.84
C LEU A 338 -0.74 -13.46 0.64
N GLU A 339 -0.97 -14.71 1.05
CA GLU A 339 -1.16 -15.06 2.46
C GLU A 339 0.14 -14.83 3.27
N GLU A 340 1.30 -15.20 2.73
CA GLU A 340 2.61 -14.93 3.33
C GLU A 340 2.83 -13.42 3.54
N GLN A 341 2.48 -12.59 2.54
CA GLN A 341 2.59 -11.14 2.67
C GLN A 341 1.69 -10.58 3.76
N ASN A 342 0.43 -11.02 3.82
CA ASN A 342 -0.52 -10.57 4.84
C ASN A 342 -0.05 -10.95 6.26
N ILE A 343 0.56 -12.13 6.43
CA ILE A 343 1.11 -12.57 7.73
C ILE A 343 2.29 -11.67 8.13
N ILE A 344 3.24 -11.42 7.21
CA ILE A 344 4.40 -10.56 7.46
C ILE A 344 3.95 -9.14 7.87
N GLU A 345 2.96 -8.57 7.18
CA GLU A 345 2.41 -7.27 7.54
C GLU A 345 1.75 -7.28 8.92
N THR A 346 0.97 -8.31 9.22
CA THR A 346 0.24 -8.42 10.49
C THR A 346 1.20 -8.58 11.68
N ASP A 347 2.22 -9.42 11.53
CA ASP A 347 3.23 -9.64 12.58
C ASP A 347 4.16 -8.44 12.76
N GLY A 348 4.49 -7.73 11.68
CA GLY A 348 5.19 -6.45 11.74
C GLY A 348 4.37 -5.41 12.54
N GLN A 349 3.08 -5.30 12.25
CA GLN A 349 2.17 -4.40 12.98
C GLN A 349 1.99 -4.82 14.45
N ARG A 350 1.88 -6.12 14.74
CA ARG A 350 1.79 -6.66 16.10
C ARG A 350 3.05 -6.36 16.91
N SER A 351 4.21 -6.55 16.31
CA SER A 351 5.51 -6.28 16.92
C SER A 351 5.72 -4.80 17.21
N GLU A 352 5.35 -3.91 16.27
CA GLU A 352 5.35 -2.47 16.51
C GLU A 352 4.40 -2.06 17.64
N ARG A 353 3.19 -2.63 17.69
CA ARG A 353 2.23 -2.36 18.77
C ARG A 353 2.79 -2.80 20.12
N LEU A 354 3.41 -3.97 20.20
CA LEU A 354 4.03 -4.48 21.43
C LEU A 354 5.22 -3.60 21.86
N LEU A 355 6.03 -3.10 20.91
CA LEU A 355 7.13 -2.18 21.20
C LEU A 355 6.64 -0.82 21.70
N LYS A 356 5.55 -0.29 21.13
CA LYS A 356 4.92 0.95 21.62
C LYS A 356 4.34 0.79 23.01
N LEU A 357 3.61 -0.31 23.26
CA LEU A 357 3.08 -0.64 24.59
C LEU A 357 4.20 -0.80 25.63
N ARG A 358 5.31 -1.46 25.27
CA ARG A 358 6.48 -1.57 26.17
C ARG A 358 7.15 -0.24 26.49
N ARG A 359 7.11 0.73 25.57
CA ARG A 359 7.61 2.10 25.80
C ARG A 359 6.65 2.95 26.63
N GLU A 360 5.36 2.62 26.63
CA GLU A 360 4.31 3.32 27.39
C GLU A 360 4.13 2.77 28.81
N ILE A 361 4.68 1.59 29.14
CA ILE A 361 4.75 1.11 30.51
C ILE A 361 5.87 1.87 31.25
N PRO A 362 5.56 2.72 32.25
CA PRO A 362 6.58 3.34 33.06
C PRO A 362 7.34 2.26 33.83
N THR A 363 8.66 2.32 33.80
CA THR A 363 9.60 1.44 34.52
C THR A 363 9.45 1.44 36.04
N SER A 364 8.47 2.15 36.59
CA SER A 364 8.18 2.25 38.03
C SER A 364 7.32 1.11 38.60
N SER A 365 7.05 0.04 37.83
CA SER A 365 6.22 -1.08 38.29
C SER A 365 6.85 -2.46 38.10
N ILE A 366 8.18 -2.55 38.04
CA ILE A 366 8.88 -3.84 38.20
C ILE A 366 9.19 -3.99 39.70
N PRO A 367 8.57 -4.95 40.43
CA PRO A 367 8.99 -5.23 41.79
C PRO A 367 10.41 -5.79 41.72
N THR A 368 11.34 -5.14 42.42
CA THR A 368 12.70 -5.63 42.61
C THR A 368 12.64 -7.06 43.16
N PRO A 369 13.41 -8.02 42.62
CA PRO A 369 13.44 -9.36 43.21
C PRO A 369 14.04 -9.23 44.62
N LEU A 370 13.27 -9.66 45.62
CA LEU A 370 13.73 -9.79 47.00
C LEU A 370 15.03 -10.59 47.02
N ARG A 371 16.09 -9.99 47.56
CA ARG A 371 17.35 -10.66 47.88
C ARG A 371 17.04 -11.86 48.77
N ALA A 372 17.08 -13.06 48.21
CA ALA A 372 17.11 -14.28 48.99
C ALA A 372 18.45 -14.34 49.71
N SER A 373 18.40 -14.18 51.04
CA SER A 373 19.50 -14.49 51.94
C SER A 373 19.85 -15.97 51.83
N ASN A 374 21.14 -16.26 51.68
CA ASN A 374 21.70 -17.60 51.79
C ASN A 374 21.19 -18.29 53.06
N THR A 375 20.42 -19.36 52.90
CA THR A 375 20.33 -20.41 53.92
C THR A 375 20.09 -21.75 53.21
N THR A 376 21.14 -22.56 53.28
CA THR A 376 21.28 -23.95 52.91
C THR A 376 20.07 -24.83 53.21
N TRP A 377 19.57 -25.56 52.20
CA TRP A 377 18.98 -26.89 52.40
C TRP A 377 19.35 -27.81 51.23
N LYS A 378 20.03 -28.91 51.58
CA LYS A 378 20.39 -30.05 50.71
C LYS A 378 19.12 -30.66 50.11
N VAL A 379 19.09 -30.86 48.79
CA VAL A 379 18.12 -31.74 48.13
C VAL A 379 18.78 -33.11 47.93
N LEU A 380 18.26 -34.13 48.63
CA LEU A 380 18.48 -35.54 48.28
C LEU A 380 17.71 -35.86 46.99
N PHE A 381 18.39 -36.42 46.00
CA PHE A 381 17.77 -37.21 44.95
C PHE A 381 17.80 -38.69 45.34
N ALA A 382 16.65 -39.36 45.29
CA ALA A 382 16.57 -40.77 44.90
C ALA A 382 15.12 -41.13 44.53
N PHE A 383 14.94 -41.47 43.25
CA PHE A 383 13.81 -42.20 42.71
C PHE A 383 13.96 -43.69 43.03
N SER A 384 12.91 -44.30 43.57
CA SER A 384 12.46 -45.69 43.34
C SER A 384 11.02 -45.73 43.84
N GLY A 385 10.00 -46.26 43.19
CA GLY A 385 9.91 -47.29 42.18
C GLY A 385 8.73 -48.17 42.60
N THR A 386 7.56 -48.01 41.96
CA THR A 386 6.58 -49.03 41.56
C THR A 386 5.35 -48.36 40.98
#